data_AF-A0A8J3M9V3-F1
#
_entry.id   AF-A0A8J3M9V3-F1
#
_cell.length_a   1.000
_cell.length_b   1.000
_cell.length_c   1.000
_cell.angle_alpha   90.00
_cell.angle_beta   90.00
_cell.angle_gamma   90.00
#
_symmetry.space_group_name_H-M   'P 1'
#
loop_
_entity.id
_entity.type
_entity.pdbx_description
1 polymer ?
#
loop_
_entity_poly.entity_id
_entity_poly.type
_entity_poly.pdbx_seq_one_letter_code
_entity_poly.pdbx_strand_id
1 'polypeptide(L)'
;MAPRKVIITCAVTGAIHTPSMSPQIPITAQEIADAAIGAAEAGAAIVHLHARDPKDGRPDQSPELFEPFLRTIKQRSDCVVNITTGGSPAMTVEERIRPVVTFKPEVASLNMGSMNFGLYPMLERFKEFRHDWERPYLEGSDDRIFKNTFKDIAGILTTCAENGTRFEIECYDIGHLYTLAHFVDRGLVKPPFFVQSVFGILGGIGGHPEDVMHMKRTADRLFGDAYRWSVLGAGKNQMSIAATAAAMGGNVRVGLEDSLWIGPGQLARSNAEQVSRVRTIIEQLGLEIATPAEAREMLQLKGADRTAF
;
A
#
# COMPACT_ATOMS: atom_id res chain seq x y z
N MET A 1 29.88 11.65 2.00
CA MET A 1 28.79 10.97 2.74
C MET A 1 28.21 9.91 1.82
N ALA A 2 27.86 8.73 2.32
CA ALA A 2 27.13 7.75 1.52
C ALA A 2 25.75 8.31 1.13
N PRO A 3 25.26 8.05 -0.10
CA PRO A 3 23.95 8.53 -0.53
C PRO A 3 22.83 7.90 0.31
N ARG A 4 21.77 8.67 0.55
CA ARG A 4 20.59 8.21 1.31
C ARG A 4 19.85 7.15 0.50
N LYS A 5 19.49 6.05 1.17
CA LYS A 5 18.67 4.97 0.61
C LYS A 5 17.17 5.31 0.65
N VAL A 6 16.45 4.97 -0.41
CA VAL A 6 15.01 5.19 -0.58
C VAL A 6 14.31 3.86 -0.72
N ILE A 7 13.38 3.55 0.19
CA ILE A 7 12.51 2.39 0.05
C ILE A 7 11.51 2.66 -1.06
N ILE A 8 11.46 1.76 -2.05
CA ILE A 8 10.37 1.69 -3.02
C ILE A 8 9.44 0.55 -2.60
N THR A 9 8.20 0.89 -2.30
CA THR A 9 7.10 -0.07 -2.15
C THR A 9 6.35 -0.20 -3.47
N CYS A 10 6.04 -1.42 -3.90
CA CYS A 10 5.18 -1.68 -5.05
C CYS A 10 3.86 -2.33 -4.63
N ALA A 11 2.74 -1.65 -4.84
CA ALA A 11 1.40 -2.16 -4.57
C ALA A 11 0.77 -2.76 -5.83
N VAL A 12 0.70 -4.08 -5.87
CA VAL A 12 0.66 -4.81 -7.15
C VAL A 12 -0.69 -4.82 -7.84
N THR A 13 -1.80 -4.83 -7.08
CA THR A 13 -3.14 -5.01 -7.66
C THR A 13 -4.27 -4.33 -6.87
N GLY A 14 -4.20 -4.33 -5.53
CA GLY A 14 -5.18 -3.68 -4.67
C GLY A 14 -6.62 -4.17 -4.80
N ALA A 15 -7.53 -3.29 -4.38
CA ALA A 15 -8.98 -3.50 -4.43
C ALA A 15 -9.77 -2.32 -5.02
N ILE A 16 -9.09 -1.29 -5.54
CA ILE A 16 -9.73 -0.10 -6.15
C ILE A 16 -10.06 -0.35 -7.62
N HIS A 17 -9.03 -0.62 -8.43
CA HIS A 17 -9.20 -0.84 -9.85
C HIS A 17 -9.86 -2.20 -10.12
N THR A 18 -10.67 -2.28 -11.18
CA THR A 18 -11.38 -3.49 -11.59
C THR A 18 -10.85 -4.04 -12.92
N PRO A 19 -10.98 -5.34 -13.21
CA PRO A 19 -10.41 -5.98 -14.39
C PRO A 19 -10.70 -5.30 -15.73
N SER A 20 -11.87 -4.68 -15.87
CA SER A 20 -12.27 -4.00 -17.11
C SER A 20 -11.53 -2.69 -17.36
N MET A 21 -10.87 -2.12 -16.35
CA MET A 21 -10.17 -0.84 -16.47
C MET A 21 -8.80 -0.97 -17.14
N SER A 22 -8.14 -2.12 -17.00
CA SER A 22 -6.86 -2.41 -17.64
C SER A 22 -6.62 -3.92 -17.70
N PRO A 23 -6.16 -4.46 -18.84
CA PRO A 23 -5.78 -5.87 -18.95
C PRO A 23 -4.52 -6.23 -18.15
N GLN A 24 -3.80 -5.23 -17.61
CA GLN A 24 -2.54 -5.44 -16.89
C GLN A 24 -2.73 -5.60 -15.38
N ILE A 25 -3.96 -5.49 -14.86
CA ILE A 25 -4.24 -5.69 -13.44
C ILE A 25 -4.02 -7.19 -13.13
N PRO A 26 -3.09 -7.55 -12.23
CA PRO A 26 -2.88 -8.95 -11.85
C PRO A 26 -4.08 -9.49 -11.07
N ILE A 27 -4.62 -10.63 -11.47
CA ILE A 27 -5.81 -11.22 -10.85
C ILE A 27 -5.49 -12.58 -10.22
N THR A 28 -4.92 -13.49 -10.99
CA THR A 28 -4.61 -14.84 -10.50
C THR A 28 -3.40 -14.83 -9.58
N ALA A 29 -3.27 -15.86 -8.75
CA ALA A 29 -2.10 -15.97 -7.86
C ALA A 29 -0.77 -15.96 -8.64
N GLN A 30 -0.72 -16.59 -9.82
CA GLN A 30 0.48 -16.59 -10.66
C GLN A 30 0.80 -15.18 -11.18
N GLU A 31 -0.21 -14.46 -11.71
CA GLU A 31 -0.02 -13.08 -12.17
C GLU A 31 0.42 -12.14 -11.05
N ILE A 32 -0.16 -12.29 -9.85
CA ILE A 32 0.21 -11.50 -8.67
C ILE A 32 1.66 -11.81 -8.25
N ALA A 33 2.06 -13.08 -8.23
CA ALA A 33 3.42 -13.48 -7.91
C ALA A 33 4.42 -12.94 -8.94
N ASP A 34 4.14 -13.10 -10.23
CA ASP A 34 5.02 -12.62 -11.30
C ASP A 34 5.14 -11.08 -11.29
N ALA A 35 4.03 -10.37 -11.04
CA ALA A 35 4.03 -8.93 -10.90
C ALA A 35 4.85 -8.45 -9.69
N ALA A 36 4.75 -9.15 -8.55
CA ALA A 36 5.53 -8.83 -7.34
C ALA A 36 7.02 -9.11 -7.55
N ILE A 37 7.38 -10.26 -8.12
CA ILE A 37 8.77 -10.62 -8.41
C ILE A 37 9.38 -9.64 -9.42
N GLY A 38 8.68 -9.34 -10.52
CA GLY A 38 9.14 -8.37 -11.51
C GLY A 38 9.31 -6.95 -10.92
N ALA A 39 8.43 -6.54 -10.00
CA ALA A 39 8.60 -5.29 -9.27
C ALA A 39 9.85 -5.30 -8.37
N ALA A 40 10.11 -6.41 -7.67
CA ALA A 40 11.30 -6.57 -6.85
C ALA A 40 12.60 -6.54 -7.68
N GLU A 41 12.63 -7.26 -8.80
CA GLU A 41 13.75 -7.25 -9.76
C GLU A 41 14.03 -5.84 -10.32
N ALA A 42 12.98 -5.03 -10.51
CA ALA A 42 13.13 -3.64 -10.95
C ALA A 42 13.65 -2.69 -9.85
N GLY A 43 13.58 -3.09 -8.58
CA GLY A 43 14.12 -2.33 -7.44
C GLY A 43 13.14 -2.07 -6.29
N ALA A 44 11.96 -2.69 -6.27
CA ALA A 44 11.05 -2.59 -5.13
C ALA A 44 11.59 -3.41 -3.93
N ALA A 45 11.81 -2.75 -2.81
CA ALA A 45 12.24 -3.43 -1.58
C ALA A 45 11.07 -4.12 -0.85
N ILE A 46 9.87 -3.56 -1.01
CA ILE A 46 8.63 -4.03 -0.39
C ILE A 46 7.57 -4.23 -1.48
N VAL A 47 6.83 -5.34 -1.41
CA VAL A 47 5.63 -5.57 -2.23
C VAL A 47 4.39 -5.58 -1.34
N HIS A 48 3.40 -4.76 -1.66
CA HIS A 48 2.12 -4.67 -0.97
C HIS A 48 1.07 -5.49 -1.73
N LEU A 49 0.43 -6.41 -1.02
CA LEU A 49 -0.33 -7.51 -1.62
C LEU A 49 -1.79 -7.54 -1.15
N HIS A 50 -2.65 -7.77 -2.15
CA HIS A 50 -4.06 -8.10 -2.03
C HIS A 50 -4.30 -9.38 -2.84
N ALA A 51 -5.31 -10.16 -2.46
CA ALA A 51 -5.81 -11.25 -3.29
C ALA A 51 -7.10 -10.85 -4.02
N ARG A 52 -7.37 -11.57 -5.11
CA ARG A 52 -8.57 -11.46 -5.93
C ARG A 52 -9.10 -12.85 -6.23
N ASP A 53 -10.41 -12.97 -6.44
CA ASP A 53 -10.98 -14.21 -6.97
C ASP A 53 -10.40 -14.47 -8.37
N PRO A 54 -9.79 -15.64 -8.61
CA PRO A 54 -9.18 -15.96 -9.91
C PRO A 54 -10.19 -16.07 -11.06
N LYS A 55 -11.49 -16.16 -10.79
CA LYS A 55 -12.54 -16.29 -11.82
C LYS A 55 -12.95 -14.95 -12.42
N ASP A 56 -13.08 -13.91 -11.59
CA ASP A 56 -13.69 -12.64 -11.99
C ASP A 56 -12.94 -11.39 -11.49
N GLY A 57 -11.84 -11.58 -10.74
CA GLY A 57 -11.01 -10.49 -10.24
C GLY A 57 -11.58 -9.68 -9.08
N ARG A 58 -12.70 -10.10 -8.47
CA ARG A 58 -13.26 -9.40 -7.29
C ARG A 58 -12.28 -9.47 -6.11
N PRO A 59 -12.15 -8.40 -5.30
CA PRO A 59 -11.32 -8.44 -4.10
C PRO A 59 -11.77 -9.55 -3.13
N ASP A 60 -10.82 -10.30 -2.58
CA ASP A 60 -11.10 -11.39 -1.65
C ASP A 60 -10.02 -11.46 -0.55
N GLN A 61 -10.42 -11.64 0.71
CA GLN A 61 -9.51 -11.71 1.88
C GLN A 61 -9.35 -13.13 2.44
N SER A 62 -9.81 -14.15 1.72
CA SER A 62 -9.65 -15.55 2.12
C SER A 62 -8.17 -15.93 2.11
N PRO A 63 -7.59 -16.39 3.26
CA PRO A 63 -6.18 -16.76 3.33
C PRO A 63 -5.73 -17.76 2.26
N GLU A 64 -6.62 -18.65 1.84
CA GLU A 64 -6.38 -19.68 0.84
C GLU A 64 -6.01 -19.08 -0.54
N LEU A 65 -6.46 -17.86 -0.84
CA LEU A 65 -6.09 -17.15 -2.07
C LEU A 65 -4.74 -16.44 -1.97
N PHE A 66 -4.26 -16.19 -0.75
CA PHE A 66 -2.95 -15.59 -0.50
C PHE A 66 -1.81 -16.60 -0.57
N GLU A 67 -2.02 -17.78 0.03
CA GLU A 67 -0.97 -18.79 0.21
C GLU A 67 -0.18 -19.12 -1.07
N PRO A 68 -0.81 -19.34 -2.25
CA PRO A 68 -0.06 -19.73 -3.44
C PRO A 68 0.94 -18.68 -3.91
N PHE A 69 0.53 -17.40 -3.97
CA PHE A 69 1.44 -16.35 -4.42
C PHE A 69 2.47 -15.97 -3.36
N LEU A 70 2.11 -16.03 -2.08
CA LEU A 70 3.04 -15.79 -0.98
C LEU A 70 4.21 -16.78 -0.99
N ARG A 71 3.91 -18.07 -1.19
CA ARG A 71 4.94 -19.11 -1.32
C ARG A 71 5.84 -18.89 -2.53
N THR A 72 5.25 -18.62 -3.69
CA THR A 72 6.04 -18.37 -4.91
C THR A 72 6.95 -17.16 -4.76
N ILE A 73 6.43 -16.04 -4.20
CA ILE A 73 7.23 -14.84 -3.97
C ILE A 73 8.40 -15.14 -3.02
N LYS A 74 8.13 -15.79 -1.87
CA LYS A 74 9.17 -16.11 -0.88
C LYS A 74 10.26 -17.04 -1.44
N GLN A 75 9.92 -17.95 -2.35
CA GLN A 75 10.89 -18.84 -2.99
C GLN A 75 11.75 -18.15 -4.05
N ARG A 76 11.25 -17.06 -4.65
CA ARG A 76 11.84 -16.45 -5.84
C ARG A 76 12.43 -15.07 -5.61
N SER A 77 12.16 -14.44 -4.47
CA SER A 77 12.59 -13.08 -4.16
C SER A 77 12.76 -12.88 -2.66
N ASP A 78 13.75 -12.07 -2.28
CA ASP A 78 13.97 -11.63 -0.91
C ASP A 78 13.17 -10.37 -0.53
N CYS A 79 12.30 -9.86 -1.41
CA CYS A 79 11.49 -8.68 -1.11
C CYS A 79 10.68 -8.82 0.19
N VAL A 80 10.45 -7.71 0.86
CA VAL A 80 9.58 -7.68 2.04
C VAL A 80 8.15 -7.81 1.58
N VAL A 81 7.43 -8.77 2.15
CA VAL A 81 6.00 -8.95 1.91
C VAL A 81 5.20 -8.10 2.91
N ASN A 82 4.38 -7.20 2.36
CA ASN A 82 3.40 -6.41 3.08
C ASN A 82 1.99 -6.90 2.72
N ILE A 83 1.23 -7.43 3.69
CA ILE A 83 -0.13 -7.93 3.47
C ILE A 83 -1.14 -6.90 3.94
N THR A 84 -2.12 -6.60 3.10
CA THR A 84 -3.21 -5.69 3.45
C THR A 84 -4.02 -6.14 4.67
N THR A 85 -4.36 -5.20 5.56
CA THR A 85 -5.54 -5.32 6.43
C THR A 85 -6.66 -4.39 5.98
N GLY A 86 -6.51 -3.73 4.83
CA GLY A 86 -7.54 -2.91 4.20
C GLY A 86 -8.51 -3.74 3.38
N GLY A 87 -7.99 -4.67 2.56
CA GLY A 87 -8.81 -5.47 1.65
C GLY A 87 -9.71 -4.60 0.78
N SER A 88 -10.97 -5.01 0.62
CA SER A 88 -12.02 -4.13 0.10
C SER A 88 -12.69 -3.37 1.23
N PRO A 89 -13.06 -2.08 1.03
CA PRO A 89 -13.90 -1.35 1.97
C PRO A 89 -15.28 -1.99 2.23
N ALA A 90 -15.73 -2.94 1.39
CA ALA A 90 -16.97 -3.70 1.61
C ALA A 90 -16.84 -4.81 2.66
N MET A 91 -15.63 -5.20 3.04
CA MET A 91 -15.37 -6.30 3.97
C MET A 91 -15.44 -5.82 5.42
N THR A 92 -15.82 -6.72 6.31
CA THR A 92 -15.72 -6.49 7.76
C THR A 92 -14.26 -6.47 8.20
N VAL A 93 -13.97 -5.82 9.33
CA VAL A 93 -12.61 -5.79 9.92
C VAL A 93 -12.13 -7.20 10.27
N GLU A 94 -13.04 -8.07 10.72
CA GLU A 94 -12.73 -9.45 11.08
C GLU A 94 -12.29 -10.26 9.85
N GLU A 95 -12.96 -10.11 8.71
CA GLU A 95 -12.51 -10.72 7.45
C GLU A 95 -11.16 -10.16 7.01
N ARG A 96 -11.00 -8.84 7.09
CA ARG A 96 -9.81 -8.13 6.61
C ARG A 96 -8.52 -8.54 7.32
N ILE A 97 -8.57 -8.87 8.61
CA ILE A 97 -7.35 -9.23 9.36
C ILE A 97 -6.92 -10.69 9.19
N ARG A 98 -7.80 -11.57 8.66
CA ARG A 98 -7.53 -13.02 8.59
C ARG A 98 -6.19 -13.39 7.94
N PRO A 99 -5.80 -12.84 6.77
CA PRO A 99 -4.51 -13.19 6.17
C PRO A 99 -3.31 -12.83 7.05
N VAL A 100 -3.35 -11.70 7.75
CA VAL A 100 -2.25 -11.27 8.63
C VAL A 100 -2.12 -12.18 9.85
N VAL A 101 -3.24 -12.62 10.42
CA VAL A 101 -3.25 -13.59 11.53
C VAL A 101 -2.70 -14.95 11.09
N THR A 102 -3.11 -15.42 9.91
CA THR A 102 -2.68 -16.71 9.36
C THR A 102 -1.20 -16.71 8.99
N PHE A 103 -0.76 -15.72 8.20
CA PHE A 103 0.55 -15.73 7.55
C PHE A 103 1.62 -15.00 8.34
N LYS A 104 1.25 -14.21 9.36
CA LYS A 104 2.18 -13.50 10.24
C LYS A 104 3.27 -12.79 9.41
N PRO A 105 2.92 -11.88 8.48
CA PRO A 105 3.90 -11.26 7.59
C PRO A 105 4.88 -10.36 8.36
N GLU A 106 5.97 -9.96 7.71
CA GLU A 106 6.89 -8.96 8.26
C GLU A 106 6.20 -7.60 8.42
N VAL A 107 5.44 -7.21 7.40
CA VAL A 107 4.67 -5.96 7.36
C VAL A 107 3.21 -6.25 7.05
N ALA A 108 2.31 -5.49 7.66
CA ALA A 108 0.93 -5.40 7.23
C ALA A 108 0.49 -3.94 7.10
N SER A 109 -0.42 -3.63 6.18
CA SER A 109 -0.99 -2.29 6.11
C SER A 109 -1.98 -2.07 7.27
N LEU A 110 -2.07 -0.86 7.79
CA LEU A 110 -2.98 -0.48 8.88
C LEU A 110 -3.62 0.87 8.59
N ASN A 111 -4.93 0.86 8.37
CA ASN A 111 -5.70 2.06 8.07
C ASN A 111 -6.06 2.83 9.34
N MET A 112 -5.69 4.11 9.39
CA MET A 112 -5.70 4.91 10.63
C MET A 112 -6.98 5.72 10.89
N GLY A 113 -8.06 5.44 10.17
CA GLY A 113 -9.32 6.12 10.42
C GLY A 113 -10.47 5.64 9.55
N SER A 114 -11.68 5.92 10.02
CA SER A 114 -12.89 5.71 9.23
C SER A 114 -13.10 6.90 8.32
N MET A 115 -13.41 6.65 7.05
CA MET A 115 -13.56 7.70 6.05
C MET A 115 -14.52 7.29 4.93
N ASN A 116 -15.05 8.26 4.21
CA ASN A 116 -15.64 8.01 2.90
C ASN A 116 -14.52 7.54 1.95
N PHE A 117 -14.84 6.64 1.03
CA PHE A 117 -13.88 6.13 0.04
C PHE A 117 -14.54 6.02 -1.33
N GLY A 118 -14.75 7.18 -1.96
CA GLY A 118 -15.56 7.31 -3.16
C GLY A 118 -14.85 6.85 -4.43
N LEU A 119 -15.33 5.76 -5.03
CA LEU A 119 -14.84 5.18 -6.29
C LEU A 119 -15.80 5.41 -7.47
N TYR A 120 -17.06 5.72 -7.18
CA TYR A 120 -18.14 5.90 -8.15
C TYR A 120 -17.84 6.89 -9.29
N PRO A 121 -17.02 7.95 -9.14
CA PRO A 121 -16.68 8.82 -10.28
C PRO A 121 -15.92 8.12 -11.39
N MET A 122 -15.29 6.96 -11.13
CA MET A 122 -14.65 6.17 -12.18
C MET A 122 -15.65 5.67 -13.23
N LEU A 123 -16.94 5.57 -12.89
CA LEU A 123 -18.02 5.25 -13.83
C LEU A 123 -18.21 6.32 -14.91
N GLU A 124 -17.70 7.54 -14.71
CA GLU A 124 -17.67 8.57 -15.76
C GLU A 124 -16.72 8.20 -16.90
N ARG A 125 -15.62 7.52 -16.58
CA ARG A 125 -14.59 7.11 -17.54
C ARG A 125 -14.83 5.71 -18.11
N PHE A 126 -15.15 4.74 -17.25
CA PHE A 126 -15.32 3.34 -17.63
C PHE A 126 -16.80 3.01 -17.78
N LYS A 127 -17.21 2.64 -18.99
CA LYS A 127 -18.63 2.40 -19.34
C LYS A 127 -18.96 0.92 -19.55
N GLU A 128 -17.99 0.15 -20.00
CA GLU A 128 -18.13 -1.27 -20.29
C GLU A 128 -17.41 -2.09 -19.23
N PHE A 129 -18.07 -3.14 -18.75
CA PHE A 129 -17.56 -4.02 -17.70
C PHE A 129 -17.74 -5.48 -18.13
N ARG A 130 -16.72 -6.30 -17.87
CA ARG A 130 -16.64 -7.73 -18.20
C ARG A 130 -17.37 -8.58 -17.18
N HIS A 131 -17.44 -8.12 -15.93
CA HIS A 131 -18.05 -8.85 -14.82
C HIS A 131 -19.12 -8.01 -14.13
N ASP A 132 -20.23 -8.67 -13.79
CA ASP A 132 -21.42 -8.02 -13.21
C ASP A 132 -21.17 -7.36 -11.86
N TRP A 133 -20.11 -7.76 -11.13
CA TRP A 133 -19.77 -7.21 -9.83
C TRP A 133 -19.11 -5.81 -9.93
N GLU A 134 -18.44 -5.50 -11.04
CA GLU A 134 -17.56 -4.33 -11.13
C GLU A 134 -18.33 -3.01 -11.00
N ARG A 135 -19.44 -2.86 -11.75
CA ARG A 135 -20.25 -1.64 -11.72
C ARG A 135 -20.91 -1.42 -10.35
N PRO A 136 -21.67 -2.38 -9.77
CA PRO A 136 -22.26 -2.22 -8.43
C PRO A 136 -21.21 -1.97 -7.34
N TYR A 137 -20.02 -2.55 -7.49
CA TYR A 137 -18.93 -2.33 -6.55
C TYR A 137 -18.47 -0.87 -6.50
N LEU A 138 -18.33 -0.25 -7.68
CA LEU A 138 -17.97 1.16 -7.82
C LEU A 138 -19.11 2.09 -7.44
N GLU A 139 -20.32 1.80 -7.91
CA GLU A 139 -21.51 2.60 -7.65
C GLU A 139 -21.78 2.69 -6.16
N GLY A 140 -21.89 1.55 -5.47
CA GLY A 140 -22.14 1.49 -4.02
C GLY A 140 -20.95 1.90 -3.15
N SER A 141 -20.00 2.68 -3.67
CA SER A 141 -18.96 3.35 -2.88
C SER A 141 -19.37 4.76 -2.44
N ASP A 142 -20.45 5.31 -2.99
CA ASP A 142 -21.03 6.60 -2.58
C ASP A 142 -21.70 6.55 -1.21
N ASP A 143 -22.19 5.38 -0.79
CA ASP A 143 -22.81 5.10 0.51
C ASP A 143 -21.91 4.29 1.47
N ARG A 144 -20.66 4.00 1.08
CA ARG A 144 -19.77 3.12 1.85
C ARG A 144 -18.77 3.87 2.69
N ILE A 145 -18.76 3.58 4.00
CA ILE A 145 -17.68 3.98 4.91
C ILE A 145 -16.60 2.91 4.94
N PHE A 146 -15.36 3.30 4.67
CA PHE A 146 -14.22 2.46 4.97
C PHE A 146 -13.93 2.49 6.47
N LYS A 147 -14.56 1.59 7.21
CA LYS A 147 -14.58 1.60 8.68
C LYS A 147 -13.25 1.13 9.28
N ASN A 148 -12.63 2.00 10.07
CA ASN A 148 -11.52 1.71 10.98
C ASN A 148 -11.69 2.56 12.24
N THR A 149 -12.53 2.10 13.17
CA THR A 149 -12.73 2.80 14.45
C THR A 149 -11.52 2.64 15.36
N PHE A 150 -11.41 3.44 16.42
CA PHE A 150 -10.36 3.25 17.43
C PHE A 150 -10.35 1.82 18.03
N LYS A 151 -11.52 1.19 18.19
CA LYS A 151 -11.62 -0.20 18.68
C LYS A 151 -11.06 -1.18 17.65
N ASP A 152 -11.38 -0.99 16.38
CA ASP A 152 -10.87 -1.82 15.28
C ASP A 152 -9.35 -1.72 15.17
N ILE A 153 -8.80 -0.50 15.18
CA ILE A 153 -7.36 -0.24 15.11
C ILE A 153 -6.65 -0.85 16.32
N ALA A 154 -7.18 -0.64 17.54
CA ALA A 154 -6.63 -1.26 18.75
C ALA A 154 -6.63 -2.79 18.66
N GLY A 155 -7.72 -3.38 18.17
CA GLY A 155 -7.83 -4.82 17.93
C GLY A 155 -6.72 -5.32 17.01
N ILE A 156 -6.57 -4.72 15.83
CA ILE A 156 -5.52 -5.11 14.86
C ILE A 156 -4.13 -5.01 15.47
N LEU A 157 -3.81 -3.88 16.13
CA LEU A 157 -2.53 -3.67 16.80
C LEU A 157 -2.23 -4.77 17.83
N THR A 158 -3.21 -5.09 18.68
CA THR A 158 -3.04 -6.12 19.72
C THR A 158 -2.93 -7.53 19.14
N THR A 159 -3.76 -7.89 18.17
CA THR A 159 -3.76 -9.21 17.55
C THR A 159 -2.45 -9.48 16.81
N CYS A 160 -1.84 -8.47 16.18
CA CYS A 160 -0.59 -8.66 15.45
C CYS A 160 0.66 -8.50 16.33
N ALA A 161 0.54 -7.96 17.55
CA ALA A 161 1.67 -7.73 18.44
C ALA A 161 2.46 -9.01 18.74
N GLU A 162 1.75 -10.12 18.97
CA GLU A 162 2.36 -11.43 19.24
C GLU A 162 3.02 -12.05 18.00
N ASN A 163 2.60 -11.64 16.81
CA ASN A 163 3.13 -12.15 15.54
C ASN A 163 4.45 -11.45 15.11
N GLY A 164 4.86 -10.40 15.82
CA GLY A 164 6.02 -9.58 15.45
C GLY A 164 5.85 -8.84 14.12
N THR A 165 4.62 -8.71 13.64
CA THR A 165 4.29 -7.95 12.41
C THR A 165 4.40 -6.46 12.69
N ARG A 166 5.12 -5.75 11.82
CA ARG A 166 5.17 -4.28 11.83
C ARG A 166 4.14 -3.71 10.86
N PHE A 167 3.86 -2.42 10.97
CA PHE A 167 2.79 -1.80 10.21
C PHE A 167 3.29 -0.75 9.22
N GLU A 168 2.79 -0.84 7.99
CA GLU A 168 2.67 0.31 7.09
C GLU A 168 1.40 1.06 7.48
N ILE A 169 1.55 2.25 8.05
CA ILE A 169 0.48 2.98 8.72
C ILE A 169 -0.14 3.97 7.72
N GLU A 170 -1.28 3.60 7.16
CA GLU A 170 -1.95 4.30 6.07
C GLU A 170 -2.77 5.50 6.61
N CYS A 171 -2.27 6.70 6.34
CA CYS A 171 -2.85 7.98 6.75
C CYS A 171 -3.35 8.74 5.51
N TYR A 172 -4.67 8.86 5.39
CA TYR A 172 -5.34 9.50 4.25
C TYR A 172 -5.67 10.97 4.53
N ASP A 173 -5.50 11.41 5.77
CA ASP A 173 -5.76 12.79 6.17
C ASP A 173 -4.97 13.13 7.45
N ILE A 174 -4.91 14.40 7.80
CA ILE A 174 -4.22 14.91 8.99
C ILE A 174 -4.76 14.28 10.27
N GLY A 175 -6.08 14.08 10.35
CA GLY A 175 -6.71 13.40 11.49
C GLY A 175 -6.15 12.01 11.74
N HIS A 176 -5.74 11.28 10.69
CA HIS A 176 -5.18 9.93 10.82
C HIS A 176 -3.78 9.94 11.46
N LEU A 177 -2.99 11.00 11.25
CA LEU A 177 -1.71 11.19 11.96
C LEU A 177 -1.95 11.43 13.47
N TYR A 178 -2.99 12.19 13.82
CA TYR A 178 -3.38 12.37 15.23
C TYR A 178 -3.93 11.08 15.84
N THR A 179 -4.66 10.26 15.07
CA THR A 179 -5.03 8.90 15.51
C THR A 179 -3.79 8.06 15.80
N LEU A 180 -2.76 8.11 14.95
CA LEU A 180 -1.52 7.39 15.22
C LEU A 180 -0.84 7.90 16.50
N ALA A 181 -0.73 9.22 16.67
CA ALA A 181 -0.17 9.81 17.89
C ALA A 181 -0.86 9.30 19.16
N HIS A 182 -2.19 9.21 19.17
CA HIS A 182 -2.94 8.61 20.27
C HIS A 182 -2.52 7.17 20.59
N PHE A 183 -2.28 6.33 19.59
CA PHE A 183 -1.83 4.95 19.79
C PHE A 183 -0.34 4.84 20.17
N VAL A 184 0.47 5.81 19.75
CA VAL A 184 1.87 5.95 20.17
C VAL A 184 1.94 6.32 21.65
N ASP A 185 1.18 7.33 22.09
CA ASP A 185 1.13 7.77 23.50
C ASP A 185 0.67 6.64 24.44
N ARG A 186 -0.21 5.77 23.95
CA ARG A 186 -0.68 4.57 24.66
C ARG A 186 0.28 3.38 24.58
N GLY A 187 1.38 3.52 23.83
CA GLY A 187 2.40 2.48 23.69
C GLY A 187 1.97 1.25 22.89
N LEU A 188 0.87 1.33 22.12
CA LEU A 188 0.34 0.22 21.31
C LEU A 188 1.05 0.06 19.96
N VAL A 189 1.80 1.08 19.52
CA VAL A 189 2.67 1.04 18.36
C VAL A 189 4.09 1.37 18.81
N LYS A 190 5.08 0.61 18.34
CA LYS A 190 6.51 0.84 18.66
C LYS A 190 7.27 1.40 17.46
N PRO A 191 8.20 2.35 17.65
CA PRO A 191 9.03 2.86 16.57
C PRO A 191 9.96 1.78 15.98
N PRO A 192 10.53 1.99 14.78
CA PRO A 192 10.26 3.10 13.86
C PRO A 192 8.88 3.00 13.19
N PHE A 193 8.08 4.06 13.22
CA PHE A 193 6.74 4.07 12.62
C PHE A 193 6.86 4.21 11.10
N PHE A 194 6.38 3.25 10.30
CA PHE A 194 6.38 3.39 8.85
C PHE A 194 5.09 4.07 8.40
N VAL A 195 5.11 5.40 8.30
CA VAL A 195 3.92 6.20 7.99
C VAL A 195 3.78 6.35 6.48
N GLN A 196 2.67 5.85 5.93
CA GLN A 196 2.30 5.94 4.52
C GLN A 196 1.24 7.02 4.35
N SER A 197 1.61 8.17 3.78
CA SER A 197 0.64 9.24 3.46
C SER A 197 0.00 8.99 2.10
N VAL A 198 -1.33 8.85 2.07
CA VAL A 198 -2.10 8.49 0.88
C VAL A 198 -2.83 9.73 0.36
N PHE A 199 -2.52 10.14 -0.87
CA PHE A 199 -3.01 11.39 -1.46
C PHE A 199 -3.94 11.14 -2.65
N GLY A 200 -5.05 11.90 -2.72
CA GLY A 200 -5.90 11.98 -3.91
C GLY A 200 -7.05 10.97 -3.98
N ILE A 201 -7.39 10.33 -2.85
CA ILE A 201 -8.61 9.53 -2.74
C ILE A 201 -9.79 10.45 -2.42
N LEU A 202 -10.92 10.30 -3.13
CA LEU A 202 -12.13 11.04 -2.82
C LEU A 202 -12.68 10.62 -1.44
N GLY A 203 -12.63 11.54 -0.50
CA GLY A 203 -12.95 11.29 0.92
C GLY A 203 -11.74 11.41 1.86
N GLY A 204 -10.52 11.51 1.30
CA GLY A 204 -9.30 11.88 2.02
C GLY A 204 -8.71 13.20 1.54
N ILE A 205 -7.45 13.43 1.90
CA ILE A 205 -6.68 14.62 1.51
C ILE A 205 -6.35 14.62 0.01
N GLY A 206 -6.23 15.82 -0.57
CA GLY A 206 -5.95 16.04 -1.98
C GLY A 206 -4.54 15.63 -2.41
N GLY A 207 -4.27 15.76 -3.71
CA GLY A 207 -2.95 15.54 -4.31
C GLY A 207 -2.13 16.83 -4.49
N HIS A 208 -2.51 17.93 -3.84
CA HIS A 208 -1.82 19.21 -4.01
C HIS A 208 -0.46 19.21 -3.27
N PRO A 209 0.59 19.88 -3.77
CA PRO A 209 1.88 19.93 -3.08
C PRO A 209 1.79 20.43 -1.62
N GLU A 210 0.88 21.37 -1.34
CA GLU A 210 0.63 21.84 0.04
C GLU A 210 0.10 20.73 0.96
N ASP A 211 -0.74 19.82 0.45
CA ASP A 211 -1.24 18.67 1.21
C ASP A 211 -0.06 17.76 1.60
N VAL A 212 0.84 17.50 0.64
CA VAL A 212 2.06 16.70 0.84
C VAL A 212 2.96 17.32 1.91
N MET A 213 3.22 18.63 1.80
CA MET A 213 4.02 19.37 2.78
C MET A 213 3.36 19.42 4.16
N HIS A 214 2.03 19.54 4.22
CA HIS A 214 1.28 19.62 5.46
C HIS A 214 1.25 18.27 6.21
N MET A 215 1.07 17.15 5.50
CA MET A 215 1.20 15.80 6.05
C MET A 215 2.61 15.57 6.63
N LYS A 216 3.66 15.93 5.87
CA LYS A 216 5.05 15.83 6.34
C LYS A 216 5.28 16.64 7.61
N ARG A 217 4.93 17.93 7.59
CA ARG A 217 5.10 18.85 8.73
C ARG A 217 4.37 18.36 9.98
N THR A 218 3.18 17.79 9.81
CA THR A 218 2.42 17.25 10.94
C THR A 218 3.05 15.98 11.49
N ALA A 219 3.50 15.06 10.63
CA ALA A 219 4.23 13.88 11.06
C ALA A 219 5.54 14.23 11.80
N ASP A 220 6.31 15.20 11.29
CA ASP A 220 7.53 15.70 11.96
C ASP A 220 7.24 16.22 13.36
N ARG A 221 6.19 17.03 13.50
CA ARG A 221 5.78 17.60 14.79
C ARG A 221 5.34 16.55 15.79
N LEU A 222 4.68 15.47 15.33
CA LEU A 222 4.13 14.43 16.19
C LEU A 222 5.12 13.32 16.53
N PHE A 223 6.03 12.98 15.60
CA PHE A 223 6.85 11.78 15.70
C PHE A 223 8.37 12.03 15.67
N GLY A 224 8.82 13.24 15.33
CA GLY A 224 10.25 13.57 15.25
C GLY A 224 11.03 12.58 14.40
N ASP A 225 12.11 12.02 14.93
CA ASP A 225 12.97 11.06 14.22
C ASP A 225 12.47 9.59 14.32
N ALA A 226 11.39 9.36 15.07
CA ALA A 226 10.89 8.02 15.39
C ALA A 226 10.12 7.35 14.23
N TYR A 227 9.98 8.02 13.08
CA TYR A 227 9.21 7.52 11.95
C TYR A 227 10.02 7.49 10.64
N ARG A 228 9.53 6.69 9.70
CA ARG A 228 9.96 6.63 8.32
C ARG A 228 8.75 6.96 7.46
N TRP A 229 8.88 8.00 6.65
CA TRP A 229 7.79 8.49 5.83
C TRP A 229 7.81 7.83 4.45
N SER A 230 6.67 7.39 3.97
CA SER A 230 6.43 6.98 2.58
C SER A 230 5.19 7.70 2.06
N VAL A 231 5.09 7.80 0.74
CA VAL A 231 3.93 8.42 0.08
C VAL A 231 3.37 7.57 -1.05
N LEU A 232 2.07 7.66 -1.23
CA LEU A 232 1.32 7.18 -2.39
C LEU A 232 0.54 8.35 -2.99
N GLY A 233 0.63 8.55 -4.31
CA GLY A 233 -0.22 9.47 -5.06
C GLY A 233 -1.18 8.73 -5.98
N ALA A 234 -2.49 8.94 -5.83
CA ALA A 234 -3.49 8.25 -6.63
C ALA A 234 -3.44 8.67 -8.12
N GLY A 235 -3.47 7.69 -9.01
CA GLY A 235 -3.54 7.87 -10.46
C GLY A 235 -2.44 8.78 -11.01
N LYS A 236 -2.85 9.88 -11.66
CA LYS A 236 -1.94 10.83 -12.31
C LYS A 236 -0.94 11.49 -11.35
N ASN A 237 -1.22 11.47 -10.03
CA ASN A 237 -0.39 12.11 -9.02
C ASN A 237 0.80 11.22 -8.57
N GLN A 238 0.82 9.94 -8.95
CA GLN A 238 1.79 8.95 -8.44
C GLN A 238 3.24 9.43 -8.56
N MET A 239 3.67 9.80 -9.77
CA MET A 239 5.06 10.15 -10.03
C MET A 239 5.45 11.52 -9.46
N SER A 240 4.57 12.51 -9.49
CA SER A 240 4.86 13.85 -8.97
C SER A 240 4.98 13.84 -7.44
N ILE A 241 4.07 13.15 -6.75
CA ILE A 241 4.11 13.03 -5.29
C ILE A 241 5.32 12.21 -4.83
N ALA A 242 5.63 11.12 -5.53
CA ALA A 242 6.84 10.33 -5.27
C ALA A 242 8.12 11.18 -5.40
N ALA A 243 8.23 11.99 -6.47
CA ALA A 243 9.37 12.89 -6.67
C ALA A 243 9.49 13.94 -5.54
N THR A 244 8.37 14.58 -5.16
CA THR A 244 8.34 15.53 -4.04
C THR A 244 8.78 14.88 -2.74
N ALA A 245 8.26 13.71 -2.40
CA ALA A 245 8.63 13.01 -1.18
C ALA A 245 10.09 12.57 -1.17
N ALA A 246 10.61 12.03 -2.28
CA ALA A 246 12.02 11.65 -2.39
C ALA A 246 12.96 12.85 -2.14
N ALA A 247 12.64 14.02 -2.70
CA ALA A 247 13.36 15.26 -2.48
C ALA A 247 13.27 15.75 -1.01
N MET A 248 12.17 15.44 -0.31
CA MET A 248 11.93 15.79 1.10
C MET A 248 12.45 14.74 2.10
N GLY A 249 13.24 13.77 1.65
CA GLY A 249 13.81 12.72 2.52
C GLY A 249 12.88 11.53 2.78
N GLY A 250 11.76 11.43 2.07
CA GLY A 250 10.80 10.33 2.15
C GLY A 250 11.19 9.09 1.34
N ASN A 251 10.37 8.06 1.52
CA ASN A 251 10.26 6.85 0.72
C ASN A 251 9.06 6.97 -0.23
N VAL A 252 8.90 6.03 -1.17
CA VAL A 252 7.87 6.13 -2.20
C VAL A 252 7.12 4.82 -2.38
N ARG A 253 5.85 4.91 -2.76
CA ARG A 253 5.01 3.80 -3.18
C ARG A 253 4.46 4.05 -4.58
N VAL A 254 4.56 3.02 -5.42
CA VAL A 254 4.01 2.97 -6.79
C VAL A 254 3.30 1.62 -7.00
N GLY A 255 2.71 1.41 -8.18
CA GLY A 255 2.08 0.14 -8.55
C GLY A 255 0.68 0.32 -9.13
N LEU A 256 0.20 -0.75 -9.77
CA LEU A 256 -1.07 -0.79 -10.48
C LEU A 256 -2.28 -0.71 -9.53
N GLU A 257 -2.08 -0.98 -8.24
CA GLU A 257 -3.07 -0.66 -7.20
C GLU A 257 -3.40 0.83 -7.18
N ASP A 258 -2.37 1.68 -7.29
CA ASP A 258 -2.47 3.11 -7.02
C ASP A 258 -2.69 3.91 -8.31
N SER A 259 -2.14 3.43 -9.44
CA SER A 259 -2.30 4.05 -10.77
C SER A 259 -2.22 3.01 -11.88
N LEU A 260 -3.20 3.01 -12.78
CA LEU A 260 -3.15 2.22 -14.02
C LEU A 260 -2.24 2.81 -15.11
N TRP A 261 -1.68 4.00 -14.88
CA TRP A 261 -1.06 4.82 -15.92
C TRP A 261 0.45 4.93 -15.68
N ILE A 262 1.24 4.82 -16.75
CA ILE A 262 2.67 5.17 -16.73
C ILE A 262 2.88 6.64 -17.08
N GLY A 263 1.95 7.24 -17.82
CA GLY A 263 1.96 8.64 -18.23
C GLY A 263 0.59 9.10 -18.73
N PRO A 264 0.46 10.37 -19.17
CA PRO A 264 -0.81 10.91 -19.63
C PRO A 264 -1.42 10.07 -20.76
N GLY A 265 -2.60 9.48 -20.50
CA GLY A 265 -3.34 8.66 -21.46
C GLY A 265 -2.71 7.30 -21.80
N GLN A 266 -1.61 6.91 -21.13
CA GLN A 266 -0.90 5.66 -21.41
C GLN A 266 -0.97 4.71 -20.22
N LEU A 267 -1.61 3.56 -20.43
CA LEU A 267 -1.63 2.48 -19.44
C LEU A 267 -0.21 1.96 -19.20
N ALA A 268 0.11 1.70 -17.93
CA ALA A 268 1.32 0.98 -17.57
C ALA A 268 1.20 -0.47 -18.01
N ARG A 269 2.29 -1.01 -18.55
CA ARG A 269 2.41 -2.38 -19.05
C ARG A 269 2.62 -3.38 -17.91
N SER A 270 3.19 -2.93 -16.79
CA SER A 270 3.42 -3.75 -15.60
C SER A 270 3.73 -2.88 -14.39
N ASN A 271 3.68 -3.50 -13.20
CA ASN A 271 4.19 -2.91 -11.97
C ASN A 271 5.69 -2.55 -12.07
N ALA A 272 6.49 -3.41 -12.70
CA ALA A 272 7.93 -3.21 -12.91
C ALA A 272 8.25 -1.96 -13.73
N GLU A 273 7.39 -1.59 -14.69
CA GLU A 273 7.55 -0.36 -15.48
C GLU A 273 7.44 0.89 -14.59
N GLN A 274 6.50 0.91 -13.64
CA GLN A 274 6.35 2.02 -12.70
C GLN A 274 7.49 2.07 -11.67
N VAL A 275 7.95 0.91 -11.17
CA VAL A 275 9.13 0.83 -10.30
C VAL A 275 10.37 1.36 -11.01
N SER A 276 10.59 0.96 -12.25
CA SER A 276 11.73 1.44 -13.05
C SER A 276 11.67 2.97 -13.25
N ARG A 277 10.49 3.52 -13.51
CA ARG A 277 10.29 4.96 -13.68
C ARG A 277 10.58 5.75 -12.41
N VAL A 278 10.07 5.31 -11.25
CA VAL A 278 10.33 6.02 -9.98
C VAL A 278 11.78 5.85 -9.53
N ARG A 279 12.40 4.70 -9.81
CA ARG A 279 13.84 4.48 -9.60
C ARG A 279 14.67 5.49 -10.39
N THR A 280 14.37 5.71 -11.68
CA THR A 280 15.07 6.72 -12.47
C THR A 280 14.95 8.10 -11.82
N ILE A 281 13.77 8.49 -11.34
CA ILE A 281 13.58 9.77 -10.64
C ILE A 281 14.49 9.86 -9.40
N ILE A 282 14.52 8.81 -8.58
CA ILE A 282 15.34 8.73 -7.37
C ILE A 282 16.84 8.87 -7.70
N GLU A 283 17.32 8.10 -8.68
CA GLU A 283 18.73 8.12 -9.11
C GLU A 283 19.13 9.48 -9.69
N GLN A 284 18.24 10.14 -10.44
CA GLN A 284 18.48 11.49 -10.98
C GLN A 284 18.48 12.59 -9.89
N LEU A 285 17.92 12.32 -8.70
CA LEU A 285 18.05 13.19 -7.52
C LEU A 285 19.37 12.94 -6.76
N GLY A 286 20.25 12.05 -7.22
CA GLY A 286 21.49 11.68 -6.55
C GLY A 286 21.29 10.78 -5.32
N LEU A 287 20.14 10.09 -5.26
CA LEU A 287 19.78 9.15 -4.20
C LEU A 287 19.96 7.71 -4.69
N GLU A 288 19.98 6.76 -3.75
CA GLU A 288 20.04 5.33 -4.06
C GLU A 288 18.78 4.62 -3.58
N ILE A 289 18.40 3.52 -4.24
CA ILE A 289 17.29 2.67 -3.78
C ILE A 289 17.75 1.73 -2.65
N ALA A 290 16.86 1.44 -1.71
CA ALA A 290 17.09 0.44 -0.68
C ALA A 290 16.86 -0.96 -1.26
N THR A 291 17.73 -1.90 -0.89
CA THR A 291 17.50 -3.34 -1.03
C THR A 291 16.46 -3.83 -0.01
N PRO A 292 15.88 -5.03 -0.18
CA PRO A 292 15.03 -5.62 0.84
C PRO A 292 15.70 -5.77 2.21
N ALA A 293 17.00 -6.09 2.26
CA ALA A 293 17.77 -6.19 3.51
C ALA A 293 17.88 -4.83 4.21
N GLU A 294 18.22 -3.76 3.48
CA GLU A 294 18.26 -2.40 4.02
C GLU A 294 16.88 -1.93 4.49
N ALA A 295 15.81 -2.26 3.74
CA ALA A 295 14.45 -1.95 4.18
C ALA A 295 14.08 -2.68 5.49
N ARG A 296 14.47 -3.95 5.65
CA ARG A 296 14.30 -4.70 6.91
C ARG A 296 15.04 -4.04 8.07
N GLU A 297 16.27 -3.59 7.86
CA GLU A 297 17.05 -2.87 8.88
C GLU A 297 16.39 -1.53 9.25
N MET A 298 16.09 -0.70 8.25
CA MET A 298 15.47 0.62 8.42
C MET A 298 14.15 0.56 9.17
N LEU A 299 13.37 -0.50 8.94
CA LEU A 299 12.04 -0.70 9.53
C LEU A 299 12.04 -1.67 10.71
N GLN A 300 13.19 -2.22 11.12
CA GLN A 300 13.33 -3.23 12.18
C GLN A 300 12.39 -4.43 12.01
N LEU A 301 12.32 -4.96 10.78
CA LEU A 301 11.47 -6.10 10.44
C LEU A 301 12.04 -7.40 11.01
N LYS A 302 11.15 -8.36 11.27
CA LYS A 302 11.52 -9.62 11.92
C LYS A 302 12.33 -10.58 11.04
N GLY A 303 12.36 -10.41 9.72
CA GLY A 303 13.00 -11.33 8.78
C GLY A 303 12.00 -12.27 8.10
N ALA A 304 12.31 -12.65 6.86
CA ALA A 304 11.45 -13.47 6.01
C ALA A 304 11.26 -14.90 6.55
N ASP A 305 12.26 -15.44 7.25
CA ASP A 305 12.26 -16.76 7.89
C ASP A 305 11.28 -16.86 9.07
N ARG A 306 10.85 -15.72 9.63
CA ARG A 306 9.92 -15.63 10.77
C ARG A 306 8.47 -15.35 10.37
N THR A 307 8.12 -15.63 9.12
CA THR A 307 6.75 -15.59 8.57
C THR A 307 6.15 -16.99 8.49
N ALA A 308 4.82 -17.12 8.42
CA ALA A 308 4.10 -18.39 8.41
C ALA A 308 3.63 -18.81 7.00
N PHE A 309 4.48 -18.61 5.98
CA PHE A 309 4.30 -19.07 4.60
C PHE A 309 5.62 -19.45 3.95
#